data_AF-A0A0Q6P6R0-F1
#
_entry.id   AF-A0A0Q6P6R0-F1
#
_cell.length_a   1.000
_cell.length_b   1.000
_cell.length_c   1.000
_cell.angle_alpha   90.00
_cell.angle_beta   90.00
_cell.angle_gamma   90.00
#
_symmetry.space_group_name_H-M   'P 1'
#
loop_
_entity.id
_entity.type
_entity.pdbx_description
1 polymer ?
#
loop_
_entity_poly.entity_id
_entity_poly.type
_entity_poly.pdbx_seq_one_letter_code
_entity_poly.pdbx_strand_id
1 'polypeptide(L)'
;MAPPPDGDRVSIKQRAAIAARLRSAIEQSFAHWDAVPDLDFDAVFDAYLDEVLAAETRLAFVLANQRLMAQLRNGHSGFHDDWVMQRHGRSFGLMLRPLAPIAGDWRS
;
A
#
# COMPACT_ATOMS: atom_id res chain seq x y z
N MET A 1 23.52 -14.72 -13.51
CA MET A 1 22.47 -13.73 -13.20
C MET A 1 23.17 -12.45 -12.79
N ALA A 2 23.07 -11.38 -13.58
CA ALA A 2 23.74 -10.12 -13.23
C ALA A 2 23.12 -9.55 -11.94
N PRO A 3 23.91 -8.95 -11.04
CA PRO A 3 23.36 -8.26 -9.88
C PRO A 3 22.38 -7.18 -10.37
N PRO A 4 21.21 -7.06 -9.76
CA PRO A 4 20.26 -6.03 -10.15
C PRO A 4 20.86 -4.64 -9.91
N PRO A 5 20.59 -3.65 -10.78
CA PRO A 5 21.15 -2.31 -10.65
C PRO A 5 20.76 -1.66 -9.32
N ASP A 6 21.66 -0.85 -8.75
CA ASP A 6 21.46 -0.08 -7.53
C ASP A 6 20.12 0.68 -7.59
N GLY A 7 19.11 0.18 -6.88
CA GLY A 7 17.73 0.69 -6.94
C GLY A 7 16.66 -0.39 -6.93
N ASP A 8 16.99 -1.63 -7.28
CA ASP A 8 16.00 -2.72 -7.37
C ASP A 8 15.77 -3.47 -6.05
N ARG A 9 16.61 -3.23 -5.04
CA ARG A 9 16.51 -3.87 -3.72
C ARG A 9 16.45 -2.81 -2.63
N VAL A 10 15.74 -3.13 -1.55
CA VAL A 10 15.70 -2.36 -0.31
C VAL A 10 16.34 -3.24 0.76
N SER A 11 17.25 -2.72 1.58
CA SER A 11 17.85 -3.55 2.65
C SER A 11 16.82 -3.86 3.74
N ILE A 12 16.95 -4.99 4.44
CA ILE A 12 16.04 -5.34 5.55
C ILE A 12 15.99 -4.24 6.63
N LYS A 13 17.13 -3.59 6.91
CA LYS A 13 17.21 -2.45 7.83
C LYS A 13 16.34 -1.28 7.36
N GLN A 14 16.37 -0.94 6.07
CA GLN A 14 15.52 0.10 5.51
C GLN A 14 14.05 -0.32 5.55
N ARG A 15 13.72 -1.57 5.20
CA ARG A 15 12.33 -2.07 5.22
C ARG A 15 11.74 -1.98 6.63
N ALA A 16 12.44 -2.49 7.64
CA ALA A 16 12.01 -2.40 9.04
C ALA A 16 11.86 -0.94 9.51
N ALA A 17 12.81 -0.07 9.17
CA ALA A 17 12.77 1.33 9.57
C ALA A 17 11.65 2.12 8.87
N ILE A 18 11.23 1.73 7.67
CA ILE A 18 10.08 2.33 6.98
C ILE A 18 8.78 1.78 7.57
N ALA A 19 8.67 0.47 7.79
CA ALA A 19 7.50 -0.15 8.42
C ALA A 19 7.17 0.50 9.77
N ALA A 20 8.17 0.67 10.64
CA ALA A 20 7.99 1.33 11.94
C ALA A 20 7.51 2.79 11.80
N ARG A 21 8.05 3.54 10.83
CA ARG A 21 7.61 4.92 10.56
C ARG A 21 6.17 4.97 10.04
N LEU A 22 5.79 4.01 9.20
CA LEU A 22 4.43 3.92 8.67
C LEU A 22 3.42 3.63 9.77
N ARG A 23 3.71 2.70 10.69
CA ARG A 23 2.86 2.46 11.86
C ARG A 23 2.62 3.75 12.64
N SER A 24 3.71 4.39 13.05
CA SER A 24 3.65 5.64 13.81
C SER A 24 2.89 6.73 13.06
N ALA A 25 3.12 6.89 11.76
CA ALA A 25 2.45 7.90 10.96
C ALA A 25 0.94 7.65 10.85
N ILE A 26 0.53 6.40 10.61
CA ILE A 26 -0.89 6.02 10.51
C ILE A 26 -1.58 6.23 11.85
N GLU A 27 -1.03 5.69 12.95
CA GLU A 27 -1.62 5.82 14.29
C GLU A 27 -1.77 7.29 14.73
N GLN A 28 -0.79 8.15 14.39
CA GLN A 28 -0.78 9.55 14.84
C GLN A 28 -1.55 10.50 13.92
N SER A 29 -1.70 10.16 12.64
CA SER A 29 -2.13 11.13 11.62
C SER A 29 -3.41 10.71 10.89
N PHE A 30 -3.78 9.42 10.91
CA PHE A 30 -5.00 8.98 10.27
C PHE A 30 -6.21 9.41 11.11
N ALA A 31 -6.98 10.36 10.61
CA ALA A 31 -8.14 10.93 11.30
C ALA A 31 -9.46 10.22 10.98
N HIS A 32 -9.48 9.27 10.03
CA HIS A 32 -10.69 8.67 9.49
C HIS A 32 -10.93 7.23 9.98
N TRP A 33 -10.56 6.91 11.22
CA TRP A 33 -10.81 5.60 11.82
C TRP A 33 -12.29 5.21 11.81
N ASP A 34 -13.19 6.19 11.93
CA ASP A 34 -14.65 5.98 11.85
C ASP A 34 -15.11 5.41 10.50
N ALA A 35 -14.32 5.56 9.43
CA ALA A 35 -14.63 4.99 8.11
C ALA A 35 -14.23 3.51 7.99
N VAL A 36 -13.49 2.98 8.96
CA VAL A 36 -13.00 1.59 9.03
C VAL A 36 -13.22 1.00 10.43
N PRO A 37 -14.46 0.99 10.96
CA PRO A 37 -14.73 0.63 12.35
C PRO A 37 -14.39 -0.83 12.70
N ASP A 38 -14.40 -1.72 11.70
CA ASP A 38 -14.13 -3.16 11.86
C ASP A 38 -12.65 -3.51 11.58
N LEU A 39 -11.78 -2.53 11.33
CA LEU A 39 -10.38 -2.77 11.02
C LEU A 39 -9.59 -3.01 12.30
N ASP A 40 -9.14 -4.25 12.49
CA ASP A 40 -8.07 -4.57 13.43
C ASP A 40 -6.73 -4.18 12.80
N PHE A 41 -6.31 -2.93 13.06
CA PHE A 41 -5.10 -2.39 12.47
C PHE A 41 -3.83 -3.10 12.97
N ASP A 42 -3.81 -3.57 14.22
CA ASP A 42 -2.65 -4.28 14.77
C ASP A 42 -2.46 -5.62 14.05
N ALA A 43 -3.53 -6.41 13.90
CA ALA A 43 -3.47 -7.67 13.16
C ALA A 43 -3.08 -7.48 11.68
N VAL A 44 -3.61 -6.42 11.05
CA VAL A 44 -3.24 -6.05 9.67
C VAL A 44 -1.78 -5.63 9.58
N PHE A 45 -1.29 -4.86 10.53
CA PHE A 45 0.08 -4.38 10.55
C PHE A 45 1.07 -5.53 10.78
N ASP A 46 0.76 -6.48 11.66
CA ASP A 46 1.60 -7.65 11.90
C ASP A 46 1.73 -8.52 10.63
N ALA A 47 0.61 -8.78 9.93
CA ALA A 47 0.65 -9.50 8.65
C ALA A 47 1.45 -8.73 7.57
N TYR A 48 1.29 -7.40 7.51
CA TYR A 48 2.09 -6.55 6.63
C TYR A 48 3.58 -6.60 6.98
N LEU A 49 3.94 -6.67 8.28
CA LEU A 49 5.32 -6.67 8.72
C LEU A 49 6.06 -7.92 8.23
N ASP A 50 5.42 -9.08 8.31
CA ASP A 50 5.97 -10.32 7.75
C ASP A 50 6.19 -10.20 6.24
N GLU A 51 5.20 -9.67 5.51
CA GLU A 51 5.27 -9.48 4.06
C GLU A 51 6.39 -8.51 3.66
N VAL A 52 6.46 -7.35 4.31
CA VAL A 52 7.41 -6.29 3.94
C VAL A 52 8.84 -6.67 4.31
N LEU A 53 9.06 -7.43 5.38
CA LEU A 53 10.39 -7.92 5.74
C LEU A 53 10.90 -8.99 4.78
N ALA A 54 10.01 -9.79 4.19
CA ALA A 54 10.35 -10.77 3.15
C ALA A 54 10.54 -10.15 1.74
N ALA A 55 10.11 -8.91 1.52
CA ALA A 55 10.16 -8.25 0.21
C ALA A 55 11.59 -7.88 -0.24
N GLU A 56 12.24 -8.76 -1.00
CA GLU A 56 13.62 -8.54 -1.46
C GLU A 56 13.78 -7.46 -2.54
N THR A 57 12.75 -7.28 -3.37
CA THR A 57 12.74 -6.29 -4.46
C THR A 57 12.03 -5.02 -4.04
N ARG A 58 12.44 -3.88 -4.60
CA ARG A 58 11.80 -2.59 -4.36
C ARG A 58 10.35 -2.57 -4.85
N LEU A 59 10.05 -3.25 -5.96
CA LEU A 59 8.67 -3.41 -6.43
C LEU A 59 7.81 -4.18 -5.42
N ALA A 60 8.27 -5.34 -4.94
CA ALA A 60 7.52 -6.11 -3.95
C ALA A 60 7.32 -5.31 -2.65
N PHE A 61 8.35 -4.58 -2.23
CA PHE A 61 8.29 -3.67 -1.09
C PHE A 61 7.21 -2.60 -1.29
N VAL A 62 7.22 -1.87 -2.41
CA VAL A 62 6.23 -0.82 -2.70
C VAL A 62 4.81 -1.39 -2.72
N LEU A 63 4.61 -2.56 -3.33
CA LEU A 63 3.29 -3.20 -3.38
C LEU A 63 2.79 -3.61 -1.99
N ALA A 64 3.65 -4.14 -1.12
CA ALA A 64 3.28 -4.46 0.26
C ALA A 64 2.82 -3.20 1.03
N ASN A 65 3.54 -2.08 0.87
CA ASN A 65 3.15 -0.81 1.48
C ASN A 65 1.82 -0.27 0.91
N GLN A 66 1.58 -0.40 -0.39
CA GLN A 66 0.31 0.00 -1.00
C GLN A 66 -0.86 -0.86 -0.51
N ARG A 67 -0.64 -2.17 -0.31
CA ARG A 67 -1.65 -3.07 0.28
C ARG A 67 -2.01 -2.66 1.70
N LEU A 68 -1.03 -2.30 2.54
CA LEU A 68 -1.29 -1.75 3.87
C LEU A 68 -2.15 -0.48 3.80
N MET A 69 -1.78 0.48 2.96
CA MET A 69 -2.54 1.73 2.81
C MET A 69 -3.97 1.48 2.31
N ALA A 70 -4.17 0.49 1.44
CA ALA A 70 -5.51 0.12 0.96
C ALA A 70 -6.44 -0.40 2.07
N GLN A 71 -5.91 -0.95 3.17
CA GLN A 71 -6.72 -1.38 4.32
C GLN A 71 -7.39 -0.20 5.02
N LEU A 72 -6.83 1.00 4.92
CA LEU A 72 -7.41 2.23 5.47
C LEU A 72 -8.65 2.71 4.69
N ARG A 73 -8.94 2.09 3.53
CA ARG A 73 -10.10 2.40 2.66
C ARG A 73 -10.27 3.91 2.39
N ASN A 74 -9.15 4.63 2.28
CA ASN A 74 -9.13 6.08 2.16
C ASN A 74 -8.34 6.51 0.91
N GLY A 75 -9.02 7.18 -0.03
CA GLY A 75 -8.42 7.60 -1.31
C GLY A 75 -7.33 8.68 -1.20
N HIS A 76 -7.16 9.28 -0.02
CA HIS A 76 -6.12 10.28 0.27
C HIS A 76 -4.94 9.69 1.05
N SER A 77 -4.98 8.40 1.38
CA SER A 77 -3.91 7.68 2.07
C SER A 77 -3.28 6.70 1.10
N GLY A 78 -2.00 6.88 0.79
CA GLY A 78 -1.31 6.07 -0.22
C GLY A 78 0.19 6.05 -0.05
N PHE A 79 0.83 5.06 -0.66
CA PHE A 79 2.28 4.92 -0.70
C PHE A 79 2.78 5.04 -2.14
N HIS A 80 3.79 5.89 -2.34
CA HIS A 80 4.35 6.18 -3.66
C HIS A 80 5.88 6.09 -3.64
N ASP A 81 6.44 5.56 -4.71
CA ASP A 81 7.88 5.51 -4.96
C ASP A 81 8.13 5.86 -6.42
N ASP A 82 8.78 7.01 -6.65
CA ASP A 82 8.96 7.58 -7.99
C ASP A 82 9.73 6.63 -8.92
N TRP A 83 10.71 5.90 -8.39
CA TRP A 83 11.52 4.96 -9.17
C TRP A 83 10.67 3.80 -9.66
N VAL A 84 9.83 3.23 -8.79
CA VAL A 84 8.92 2.14 -9.18
C VAL A 84 7.88 2.65 -10.18
N MET A 85 7.36 3.86 -10.00
CA MET A 85 6.33 4.39 -10.90
C MET A 85 6.87 4.73 -12.28
N GLN A 86 8.07 5.31 -12.37
CA GLN A 86 8.72 5.56 -13.66
C GLN A 86 9.03 4.26 -14.42
N ARG A 87 9.35 3.18 -13.70
CA ARG A 87 9.78 1.90 -14.30
C ARG A 87 8.62 0.92 -14.56
N HIS A 88 7.60 0.93 -13.72
CA HIS A 88 6.50 -0.04 -13.73
C HIS A 88 5.10 0.60 -13.85
N GLY A 89 4.95 1.87 -13.46
CA GLY A 89 3.66 2.58 -13.37
C GLY A 89 3.17 3.18 -14.69
N ARG A 90 3.16 2.39 -15.78
CA ARG A 90 2.61 2.86 -17.05
C ARG A 90 1.11 3.12 -16.93
N SER A 91 0.68 4.33 -17.27
CA SER A 91 -0.74 4.65 -17.39
C SER A 91 -1.35 3.90 -18.57
N PHE A 92 -2.50 3.25 -18.34
CA PHE A 92 -3.29 2.60 -19.38
C PHE A 92 -4.28 3.56 -20.05
N GLY A 93 -4.25 4.86 -19.72
CA GLY A 93 -5.19 5.85 -20.27
C GLY A 93 -6.62 5.72 -19.74
N LEU A 94 -6.81 5.06 -18.59
CA LEU A 94 -8.11 4.78 -17.99
C LEU A 94 -8.22 5.45 -16.62
N MET A 95 -9.34 6.13 -16.37
CA MET A 95 -9.69 6.71 -15.08
C MET A 95 -10.91 5.97 -14.52
N LEU A 96 -10.75 5.32 -13.37
CA LEU A 96 -11.87 4.72 -12.65
C LEU A 96 -12.61 5.83 -11.90
N ARG A 97 -13.92 5.96 -12.15
CA ARG A 97 -14.80 6.87 -11.43
C ARG A 97 -15.77 6.05 -10.58
N PRO A 98 -15.98 6.38 -9.30
CA PRO A 98 -17.04 5.76 -8.52
C PRO A 98 -18.37 5.93 -9.25
N LEU A 99 -19.06 4.81 -9.49
CA LEU A 99 -20.46 4.86 -9.94
C LEU A 99 -21.32 5.10 -8.71
N ALA A 100 -22.27 6.03 -8.81
CA ALA A 100 -23.30 6.17 -7.77
C ALA A 100 -24.02 4.81 -7.62
N PRO A 101 -24.49 4.44 -6.41
CA PRO A 101 -25.30 3.24 -6.23
C PRO A 101 -26.50 3.34 -7.17
N ILE A 102 -26.57 2.41 -8.11
CA ILE A 102 -27.74 2.25 -8.98
C ILE A 102 -28.81 1.64 -8.08
N ALA A 103 -29.82 2.42 -7.71
CA ALA A 103 -31.04 1.87 -7.12
C ALA A 103 -31.73 1.06 -8.22
N GLY A 104 -31.38 -0.22 -8.35
CA GLY A 104 -31.89 -1.11 -9.38
C GLY A 104 -31.53 -2.56 -9.06
N ASP A 105 -32.56 -3.35 -8.77
CA ASP A 105 -32.52 -4.77 -8.45
C ASP A 105 -31.99 -5.58 -9.65
N TRP A 106 -30.81 -6.20 -9.52
CA TRP A 106 -30.16 -6.98 -10.60
C TRP A 106 -30.66 -8.43 -10.67
N ARG A 107 -31.97 -8.61 -10.67
CA ARG A 107 -32.60 -9.91 -10.96
C ARG A 107 -33.75 -9.75 -11.96
N SER A 108 -33.47 -10.06 -13.22
CA SER A 108 -34.42 -10.59 -14.19
C SER A 108 -33.67 -11.52 -15.13
#